data_AF-A0AAV5HX29-F1
#
_entry.id   AF-A0AAV5HX29-F1
#
_cell.length_a   1.000
_cell.length_b   1.000
_cell.length_c   1.000
_cell.angle_alpha   90.00
_cell.angle_beta   90.00
_cell.angle_gamma   90.00
#
_symmetry.space_group_name_H-M   'P 1'
#
loop_
_entity.id
_entity.type
_entity.pdbx_description
1 polymer ?
#
loop_
_entity_poly.entity_id
_entity_poly.type
_entity_poly.pdbx_seq_one_letter_code
_entity_poly.pdbx_strand_id
1 'polypeptide(L)'
;MRHNKLANPSLEVLRIKAEHPDDYQAILNDRVKGQLKVTRAFGAGFLKKPSCNEALLEAFRINYVGSAPYVSCIPSVHHHRLSSSDRFLVLSSDGLYQYFSNEEVVAHVTWFMENVPEGDPAQYLIAELLFRAAKKNGMDFHELLDIPHGDRRKYHDDVSVMVVSLEGRIWRSSG
;
A
#
# COMPACT_ATOMS: atom_id res chain seq x y z
N MET A 1 0.95 -6.30 21.79
CA MET A 1 2.39 -6.17 21.51
C MET A 1 2.56 -5.21 20.34
N ARG A 2 3.22 -4.06 20.58
CA ARG A 2 3.52 -3.06 19.54
C ARG A 2 4.69 -3.58 18.71
N HIS A 3 4.49 -3.83 17.42
CA HIS A 3 5.60 -4.09 16.51
C HIS A 3 6.44 -2.81 16.38
N ASN A 4 7.57 -2.79 17.09
CA ASN A 4 8.68 -1.88 16.85
C ASN A 4 9.20 -2.14 15.42
N LYS A 5 8.73 -1.38 14.43
CA LYS A 5 9.45 -1.22 13.17
C LYS A 5 10.72 -0.45 13.50
N LEU A 6 11.84 -1.15 13.40
CA LEU A 6 13.18 -0.73 13.78
C LEU A 6 13.54 0.66 13.25
N ALA A 7 14.25 1.39 14.11
CA ALA A 7 14.83 2.72 13.91
C ALA A 7 15.94 2.75 12.82
N ASN A 8 15.58 2.45 11.58
CA ASN A 8 16.37 2.79 10.41
C ASN A 8 15.46 3.56 9.44
N PRO A 9 15.76 4.83 9.12
CA PRO A 9 14.97 5.57 8.14
C PRO A 9 14.93 4.77 6.84
N SER A 10 13.75 4.65 6.23
CA SER A 10 13.66 3.97 4.94
C SER A 10 14.59 4.63 3.92
N LEU A 11 15.08 3.87 2.94
CA LEU A 11 15.92 4.42 1.86
C LEU A 11 15.26 5.64 1.19
N GLU A 12 13.93 5.67 1.13
CA GLU A 12 13.16 6.80 0.62
C GLU A 12 13.23 8.05 1.52
N VAL A 13 13.23 7.90 2.84
CA VAL A 13 13.43 9.02 3.78
C VAL A 13 14.83 9.59 3.64
N LEU A 14 15.85 8.72 3.54
CA LEU A 14 17.23 9.15 3.32
C LEU A 14 17.39 9.87 1.99
N ARG A 15 16.79 9.34 0.91
CA ARG A 15 16.77 9.97 -0.41
C ARG A 15 16.19 11.39 -0.33
N ILE A 16 15.01 11.57 0.26
CA ILE A 16 14.38 12.89 0.35
C ILE A 16 15.24 13.87 1.16
N LYS A 17 15.80 13.45 2.30
CA LYS A 17 16.69 14.30 3.10
C LYS A 17 17.97 14.69 2.36
N ALA A 18 18.52 13.79 1.54
CA ALA A 18 19.70 14.07 0.72
C ALA A 18 19.41 15.01 -0.46
N GLU A 19 18.21 14.90 -1.06
CA GLU A 19 17.74 15.80 -2.13
C GLU A 19 17.39 17.20 -1.62
N HIS A 20 17.08 17.34 -0.33
CA HIS A 20 16.66 18.58 0.33
C HIS A 20 17.49 18.88 1.60
N PRO A 21 18.82 19.05 1.48
CA PRO A 21 19.69 19.20 2.65
C PRO A 21 19.40 20.46 3.48
N ASP A 22 18.85 21.49 2.84
CA ASP A 22 18.54 22.78 3.47
C ASP A 22 17.14 22.82 4.11
N ASP A 23 16.35 21.75 3.99
CA ASP A 23 15.00 21.66 4.54
C ASP A 23 14.88 20.53 5.56
N TYR A 24 15.15 20.87 6.83
CA TYR A 24 15.01 19.97 7.96
C TYR A 24 13.57 19.45 8.16
N GLN A 25 12.57 20.10 7.55
CA GLN A 25 11.16 19.70 7.58
C GLN A 25 10.71 18.94 6.33
N ALA A 26 11.64 18.55 5.43
CA ALA A 26 11.33 17.74 4.25
C ALA A 26 10.55 16.47 4.64
N ILE A 27 10.85 15.89 5.81
CA ILE A 27 10.09 14.82 6.45
C ILE A 27 9.68 15.27 7.86
N LEU A 28 8.38 15.32 8.13
CA LEU A 28 7.80 15.72 9.41
C LEU A 28 6.70 14.73 9.79
N ASN A 29 6.72 14.21 11.03
CA ASN A 29 5.74 13.22 11.53
C ASN A 29 5.54 12.03 10.57
N ASP A 30 6.65 11.46 10.07
CA ASP A 30 6.67 10.36 9.10
C ASP A 30 5.95 10.65 7.77
N ARG A 31 5.81 11.94 7.41
CA ARG A 31 5.16 12.40 6.18
C ARG A 31 6.05 13.41 5.46
N VAL A 32 6.00 13.39 4.12
CA VAL A 32 6.65 14.39 3.28
C VAL A 32 6.00 15.75 3.51
N LYS A 33 6.80 16.71 3.99
CA LYS A 33 6.37 18.05 4.43
C LYS A 33 5.18 18.04 5.42
N GLY A 34 5.02 16.95 6.18
CA GLY A 34 3.88 16.76 7.08
C GLY A 34 2.55 16.41 6.38
N GLN A 35 2.52 16.38 5.04
CA GLN A 35 1.28 16.27 4.27
C GLN A 35 1.02 14.84 3.79
N LEU A 36 2.01 14.18 3.20
CA LEU A 36 1.79 12.90 2.50
C LEU A 36 2.62 11.77 3.11
N LYS A 37 1.99 10.62 3.41
CA LYS A 37 2.67 9.44 3.97
C LYS A 37 3.49 8.68 2.91
N VAL A 38 3.08 8.75 1.64
CA VAL A 38 3.82 8.16 0.53
C VAL A 38 4.87 9.15 0.00
N THR A 39 6.02 8.63 -0.41
CA THR A 39 7.16 9.42 -0.94
C THR A 39 7.17 9.53 -2.45
N ARG A 40 6.34 8.71 -3.11
CA ARG A 40 6.15 8.70 -4.56
C ARG A 40 4.67 8.61 -4.88
N ALA A 41 4.19 9.45 -5.77
CA ALA A 41 2.79 9.50 -6.16
C ALA A 41 2.60 10.20 -7.51
N PHE A 42 1.59 9.80 -8.26
CA PHE A 42 0.97 10.67 -9.26
C PHE A 42 0.19 11.81 -8.57
N GLY A 43 -0.08 12.90 -9.27
CA GLY A 43 -0.72 14.07 -8.66
C GLY A 43 0.18 14.80 -7.65
N ALA A 44 -0.39 15.28 -6.53
CA ALA A 44 0.31 16.01 -5.47
C ALA A 44 1.22 17.15 -5.98
N GLY A 45 0.74 17.93 -6.95
CA GLY A 45 1.54 18.95 -7.65
C GLY A 45 2.19 19.98 -6.72
N PHE A 46 1.52 20.33 -5.62
CA PHE A 46 2.02 21.25 -4.60
C PHE A 46 3.30 20.77 -3.89
N LEU A 47 3.61 19.47 -3.95
CA LEU A 47 4.89 18.89 -3.48
C LEU A 47 5.92 18.69 -4.60
N LYS A 48 5.59 19.07 -5.84
CA LYS A 48 6.45 18.85 -7.01
C LYS A 48 6.95 20.14 -7.64
N LYS A 49 6.15 21.21 -7.59
CA LYS A 49 6.48 22.51 -8.17
C LYS A 49 5.99 23.63 -7.26
N PRO A 50 6.82 24.66 -6.98
CA PRO A 50 6.39 25.83 -6.21
C PRO A 50 5.15 26.51 -6.81
N SER A 51 5.06 26.64 -8.14
CA SER A 51 3.89 27.25 -8.79
C SER A 51 2.57 26.52 -8.51
N CYS A 52 2.62 25.19 -8.33
CA CYS A 52 1.44 24.40 -7.95
C CYS A 52 1.10 24.56 -6.47
N ASN A 53 2.08 24.83 -5.61
CA ASN A 53 1.87 25.19 -4.20
C ASN A 53 1.23 26.58 -4.10
N GLU A 54 1.75 27.57 -4.84
CA GLU A 54 1.21 28.94 -4.84
C GLU A 54 -0.22 29.03 -5.41
N ALA A 55 -0.63 28.07 -6.23
CA ALA A 55 -2.00 27.97 -6.72
C ALA A 55 -3.01 27.53 -5.64
N LEU A 56 -2.54 27.03 -4.49
CA LEU A 56 -3.41 26.66 -3.37
C LEU A 56 -3.84 27.89 -2.56
N LEU A 57 -4.96 27.77 -1.85
CA LEU A 57 -5.29 28.70 -0.77
C LEU A 57 -4.17 28.64 0.29
N GLU A 58 -3.86 29.80 0.88
CA GLU A 58 -2.73 29.96 1.80
C GLU A 58 -2.71 28.92 2.92
N ALA A 59 -3.87 28.59 3.49
CA ALA A 59 -4.01 27.58 4.55
C ALA A 59 -3.58 26.15 4.16
N PHE A 60 -3.49 25.83 2.86
CA PHE A 60 -3.05 24.52 2.35
C PHE A 60 -1.65 24.57 1.75
N ARG A 61 -1.00 25.72 1.70
CA ARG A 61 0.37 25.84 1.20
C ARG A 61 1.33 25.20 2.18
N ILE A 62 2.34 24.55 1.65
CA ILE A 62 3.53 24.18 2.41
C ILE A 62 4.57 25.30 2.32
N ASN A 63 5.47 25.36 3.29
CA ASN A 63 6.71 26.11 3.14
C ASN A 63 7.62 25.35 2.16
N TYR A 64 7.56 25.73 0.88
CA TYR A 64 8.33 25.10 -0.18
C TYR A 64 9.74 25.72 -0.23
N VAL A 65 10.77 24.92 0.01
CA VAL A 65 12.16 25.37 0.00
C VAL A 65 12.81 24.99 -1.34
N GLY A 66 13.32 25.99 -2.06
CA GLY A 66 13.92 25.78 -3.38
C GLY A 66 12.88 25.42 -4.46
N SER A 67 13.30 24.65 -5.46
CA SER A 67 12.46 24.25 -6.61
C SER A 67 12.45 22.75 -6.90
N ALA A 68 13.26 21.96 -6.17
CA ALA A 68 13.29 20.51 -6.31
C ALA A 68 11.96 19.89 -5.85
N PRO A 69 11.48 18.80 -6.47
CA PRO A 69 10.28 18.10 -6.03
C PRO A 69 10.55 17.30 -4.74
N TYR A 70 9.61 17.34 -3.79
CA TYR A 70 9.68 16.50 -2.57
C TYR A 70 9.14 15.08 -2.80
N VAL A 71 8.26 14.91 -3.79
CA VAL A 71 7.71 13.61 -4.19
C VAL A 71 7.93 13.36 -5.68
N SER A 72 8.26 12.12 -6.03
CA SER A 72 8.46 11.71 -7.43
C SER A 72 7.27 10.90 -7.94
N CYS A 73 7.01 10.90 -9.25
CA CYS A 73 6.12 9.94 -9.90
C CYS A 73 6.88 8.85 -10.67
N ILE A 74 8.20 8.79 -10.51
CA ILE A 74 9.04 7.77 -11.14
C ILE A 74 8.92 6.50 -10.27
N PRO A 75 8.46 5.36 -10.82
CA PRO A 75 8.35 4.12 -10.05
C PRO A 75 9.72 3.51 -9.74
N SER A 76 9.75 2.61 -8.75
CA SER A 76 10.84 1.63 -8.66
C SER A 76 10.50 0.45 -9.57
N VAL A 77 11.45 0.00 -10.39
CA VAL A 77 11.24 -1.11 -11.32
C VAL A 77 12.03 -2.31 -10.80
N HIS A 78 11.34 -3.42 -10.60
CA HIS A 78 11.94 -4.70 -10.24
C HIS A 78 11.62 -5.73 -11.33
N HIS A 79 12.65 -6.46 -11.77
CA HIS A 79 12.52 -7.53 -12.75
C HIS A 79 12.79 -8.87 -12.08
N HIS A 80 11.83 -9.78 -12.16
CA HIS A 80 11.93 -11.15 -11.65
C HIS A 80 11.71 -12.13 -12.80
N ARG A 81 12.65 -13.07 -12.98
CA ARG A 81 12.50 -14.13 -13.98
C ARG A 81 11.79 -15.31 -13.33
N LEU A 82 10.59 -15.61 -13.81
CA LEU A 82 9.78 -16.71 -13.29
C LEU A 82 10.51 -18.06 -13.38
N SER A 83 10.25 -18.87 -12.37
CA SER A 83 10.73 -20.22 -12.16
C SER A 83 9.56 -21.15 -11.86
N SER A 84 9.81 -22.46 -11.85
CA SER A 84 8.78 -23.45 -11.50
C SER A 84 8.31 -23.38 -10.04
N SER A 85 9.01 -22.64 -9.17
CA SER A 85 8.58 -22.40 -7.78
C SER A 85 7.67 -21.19 -7.62
N ASP A 86 7.54 -20.33 -8.63
CA ASP A 86 6.67 -19.16 -8.57
C ASP A 86 5.23 -19.58 -8.90
N ARG A 87 4.36 -19.62 -7.88
CA ARG A 87 2.97 -20.11 -8.01
C ARG A 87 1.96 -19.00 -8.31
N PHE A 88 2.13 -17.84 -7.68
CA PHE A 88 1.22 -16.71 -7.83
C PHE A 88 1.91 -15.39 -7.51
N LEU A 89 1.28 -14.29 -7.91
CA LEU A 89 1.64 -12.91 -7.54
C LEU A 89 0.42 -12.24 -6.88
N VAL A 90 0.64 -11.60 -5.73
CA VAL A 90 -0.38 -10.77 -5.07
C VAL A 90 -0.04 -9.30 -5.25
N LEU A 91 -0.97 -8.52 -5.79
CA LEU A 91 -0.93 -7.07 -5.84
C LEU A 91 -2.03 -6.53 -4.93
N SER A 92 -1.70 -5.61 -4.02
CA SER A 92 -2.68 -5.08 -3.07
C SER A 92 -2.37 -3.66 -2.60
N SER A 93 -3.39 -2.98 -2.10
CA SER A 93 -3.22 -1.72 -1.37
C SER A 93 -2.74 -1.94 0.07
N ASP A 94 -2.22 -0.89 0.71
CA ASP A 94 -1.69 -0.94 2.07
C ASP A 94 -2.75 -1.25 3.14
N GLY A 95 -4.04 -1.00 2.85
CA GLY A 95 -5.17 -1.38 3.69
C GLY A 95 -5.17 -2.86 4.08
N LEU A 96 -4.71 -3.76 3.19
CA LEU A 96 -4.59 -5.19 3.49
C LEU A 96 -3.61 -5.45 4.66
N TYR A 97 -2.45 -4.79 4.62
CA TYR A 97 -1.34 -5.02 5.54
C TYR A 97 -1.51 -4.31 6.90
N GLN A 98 -2.67 -3.69 7.13
CA GLN A 98 -3.09 -3.28 8.46
C GLN A 98 -3.59 -4.48 9.29
N TYR A 99 -3.92 -5.60 8.64
CA TYR A 99 -4.48 -6.80 9.25
C TYR A 99 -3.71 -8.08 8.95
N PHE A 100 -2.80 -8.05 7.98
CA PHE A 100 -1.97 -9.19 7.58
C PHE A 100 -0.48 -8.83 7.51
N SER A 101 0.38 -9.80 7.81
CA SER A 101 1.77 -9.83 7.34
C SER A 101 1.86 -10.37 5.90
N ASN A 102 3.01 -10.14 5.23
CA ASN A 102 3.24 -10.71 3.91
C ASN A 102 3.18 -12.25 3.93
N GLU A 103 3.72 -12.86 4.99
CA GLU A 103 3.75 -14.30 5.19
C GLU A 103 2.35 -14.87 5.40
N GLU A 104 1.49 -14.16 6.14
CA GLU A 104 0.09 -14.56 6.29
C GLU A 104 -0.65 -14.50 4.96
N VAL A 105 -0.47 -13.44 4.16
CA VAL A 105 -1.08 -13.35 2.82
C VAL A 105 -0.67 -14.55 1.96
N VAL A 106 0.62 -14.88 1.93
CA VAL A 106 1.13 -16.02 1.16
C VAL A 106 0.54 -17.33 1.68
N ALA A 107 0.47 -17.54 2.99
CA ALA A 107 -0.09 -18.75 3.59
C ALA A 107 -1.59 -18.91 3.28
N HIS A 108 -2.37 -17.83 3.41
CA HIS A 108 -3.81 -17.84 3.11
C HIS A 108 -4.08 -18.13 1.62
N VAL A 109 -3.35 -17.49 0.70
CA VAL A 109 -3.52 -17.75 -0.74
C VAL A 109 -3.09 -19.16 -1.10
N THR A 110 -1.96 -19.65 -0.56
CA THR A 110 -1.48 -21.01 -0.79
C THR A 110 -2.50 -22.04 -0.35
N TRP A 111 -2.99 -21.92 0.89
CA TRP A 111 -4.02 -22.82 1.43
C TRP A 111 -5.29 -22.77 0.58
N PHE A 112 -5.73 -21.58 0.18
CA PHE A 112 -6.96 -21.42 -0.61
C PHE A 112 -6.84 -22.09 -1.99
N MET A 113 -5.73 -21.88 -2.70
CA MET A 113 -5.49 -22.50 -4.01
C MET A 113 -5.47 -24.04 -3.95
N GLU A 114 -5.00 -24.62 -2.83
CA GLU A 114 -4.92 -26.07 -2.64
C GLU A 114 -6.24 -26.72 -2.22
N ASN A 115 -7.10 -25.98 -1.50
CA ASN A 115 -8.31 -26.53 -0.88
C ASN A 115 -9.62 -26.06 -1.54
N VAL A 116 -9.59 -24.96 -2.30
CA VAL A 116 -10.75 -24.33 -2.92
C VAL A 116 -10.43 -23.91 -4.36
N PRO A 117 -10.15 -24.86 -5.27
CA PRO A 117 -9.59 -24.56 -6.60
C PRO A 117 -10.52 -23.74 -7.51
N GLU A 118 -11.84 -23.79 -7.29
CA GLU A 118 -12.84 -23.06 -8.07
C GLU A 118 -13.23 -21.70 -7.44
N GLY A 119 -12.59 -21.32 -6.33
CA GLY A 119 -12.90 -20.10 -5.61
C GLY A 119 -12.05 -18.90 -6.03
N ASP A 120 -12.37 -17.73 -5.47
CA ASP A 120 -11.59 -16.50 -5.64
C ASP A 120 -10.72 -16.22 -4.38
N PRO A 121 -9.39 -16.43 -4.43
CA PRO A 121 -8.51 -16.18 -3.30
C PRO A 121 -8.44 -14.70 -2.90
N ALA A 122 -8.71 -13.76 -3.82
CA ALA A 122 -8.76 -12.33 -3.49
C ALA A 122 -10.00 -12.01 -2.65
N GLN A 123 -11.17 -12.53 -3.03
CA GLN A 123 -12.39 -12.38 -2.22
C GLN A 123 -12.24 -13.01 -0.83
N TYR A 124 -11.58 -14.16 -0.76
CA TYR A 124 -11.27 -14.80 0.53
C TYR A 124 -10.41 -13.91 1.43
N LEU A 125 -9.34 -13.30 0.91
CA LEU A 125 -8.50 -12.37 1.67
C LEU A 125 -9.30 -11.15 2.16
N ILE A 126 -10.20 -10.61 1.33
CA ILE A 126 -11.06 -9.49 1.73
C ILE A 126 -12.03 -9.91 2.84
N ALA A 127 -12.65 -11.08 2.75
CA ALA A 127 -13.56 -11.59 3.78
C ALA A 127 -12.83 -11.79 5.12
N GLU A 128 -11.65 -12.41 5.10
CA GLU A 128 -10.80 -12.60 6.28
C GLU A 128 -10.35 -11.24 6.87
N LEU A 129 -9.99 -10.26 6.02
CA LEU A 129 -9.68 -8.91 6.48
C LEU A 129 -10.86 -8.28 7.23
N LEU A 130 -12.06 -8.35 6.65
CA LEU A 130 -13.27 -7.77 7.23
C LEU A 130 -13.62 -8.45 8.56
N PHE A 131 -13.44 -9.77 8.66
CA PHE A 131 -13.58 -10.48 9.92
C PHE A 131 -12.58 -10.01 10.98
N ARG A 132 -11.30 -9.85 10.61
CA ARG A 132 -10.26 -9.30 11.50
C ARG A 132 -10.56 -7.85 11.89
N ALA A 133 -11.10 -7.04 10.97
CA ALA A 133 -11.51 -5.66 11.22
C ALA A 133 -12.69 -5.58 12.19
N ALA A 134 -13.73 -6.40 12.02
CA ALA A 134 -14.85 -6.48 12.94
C ALA A 134 -14.39 -6.86 14.35
N LYS A 135 -13.59 -7.92 14.46
CA LYS A 135 -13.01 -8.38 15.73
C LYS A 135 -12.15 -7.31 16.41
N LYS A 136 -11.32 -6.60 15.66
CA LYS A 136 -10.48 -5.51 16.18
C LYS A 136 -11.31 -4.36 16.76
N ASN A 137 -12.49 -4.12 16.21
CA ASN A 137 -13.42 -3.09 16.65
C ASN A 137 -14.48 -3.60 17.65
N GLY A 138 -14.40 -4.87 18.07
CA GLY A 138 -15.32 -5.45 19.06
C GLY A 138 -16.76 -5.59 18.57
N MET A 139 -16.96 -5.78 17.26
CA MET A 139 -18.28 -5.92 16.63
C MET A 139 -18.41 -7.22 15.85
N ASP A 140 -19.65 -7.62 15.55
CA ASP A 140 -19.93 -8.74 14.65
C ASP A 140 -19.56 -8.39 13.20
N PHE A 141 -19.30 -9.42 12.40
CA PHE A 141 -19.01 -9.26 10.97
C PHE A 141 -20.15 -8.59 10.21
N HIS A 142 -21.41 -8.94 10.49
CA HIS A 142 -22.56 -8.34 9.81
C HIS A 142 -22.77 -6.89 10.23
N GLU A 143 -22.53 -6.56 11.49
CA GLU A 143 -22.55 -5.18 11.99
C GLU A 143 -21.56 -4.29 11.23
N LEU A 144 -20.36 -4.80 10.93
CA LEU A 144 -19.37 -4.08 10.12
C LEU A 144 -19.85 -3.85 8.68
N LEU A 145 -20.50 -4.84 8.06
CA LEU A 145 -20.99 -4.75 6.68
C LEU A 145 -22.14 -3.73 6.54
N ASP A 146 -22.99 -3.63 7.56
CA ASP A 146 -24.13 -2.71 7.60
C ASP A 146 -23.75 -1.24 7.81
N ILE A 147 -22.47 -0.97 8.10
CA ILE A 147 -21.98 0.41 8.27
C ILE A 147 -22.12 1.19 6.96
N PRO A 148 -22.73 2.40 6.99
CA PRO A 148 -22.90 3.23 5.81
C PRO A 148 -21.56 3.60 5.15
N HIS A 149 -21.57 3.74 3.82
CA HIS A 149 -20.37 4.00 2.99
C HIS A 149 -19.53 5.24 3.40
N GLY A 150 -20.06 6.19 4.16
CA GLY A 150 -19.31 7.33 4.69
C GLY A 150 -18.54 7.06 5.99
N ASP A 151 -18.95 6.05 6.76
CA ASP A 151 -18.42 5.77 8.09
C ASP A 151 -17.44 4.58 8.11
N ARG A 152 -17.41 3.75 7.06
CA ARG A 152 -16.55 2.56 6.98
C ARG A 152 -15.07 2.84 7.20
N ARG A 153 -14.57 4.01 6.75
CA ARG A 153 -13.17 4.43 6.94
C ARG A 153 -12.74 4.57 8.40
N LYS A 154 -13.68 4.62 9.35
CA LYS A 154 -13.39 4.59 10.80
C LYS A 154 -12.93 3.21 11.27
N TYR A 155 -13.24 2.15 10.53
CA TYR A 155 -13.08 0.77 10.96
C TYR A 155 -11.99 0.02 10.18
N HIS A 156 -11.88 0.28 8.88
CA HIS A 156 -10.82 -0.21 8.00
C HIS A 156 -10.61 0.75 6.81
N ASP A 157 -9.45 0.70 6.17
CA ASP A 157 -9.14 1.49 4.98
C ASP A 157 -9.75 0.87 3.71
N ASP A 158 -9.70 1.59 2.59
CA ASP A 158 -10.04 1.03 1.29
C ASP A 158 -9.04 -0.08 0.91
N VAL A 159 -9.55 -1.26 0.54
CA VAL A 159 -8.72 -2.43 0.22
C VAL A 159 -8.94 -2.85 -1.22
N SER A 160 -7.85 -3.11 -1.93
CA SER A 160 -7.87 -3.76 -3.24
C SER A 160 -6.87 -4.90 -3.23
N VAL A 161 -7.26 -6.05 -3.77
CA VAL A 161 -6.44 -7.25 -3.87
C VAL A 161 -6.63 -7.86 -5.25
N MET A 162 -5.53 -8.23 -5.88
CA MET A 162 -5.49 -8.98 -7.13
C MET A 162 -4.51 -10.15 -6.95
N VAL A 163 -4.98 -11.37 -7.21
CA VAL A 163 -4.15 -12.57 -7.20
C VAL A 163 -4.02 -13.07 -8.63
N VAL A 164 -2.78 -13.13 -9.12
CA VAL A 164 -2.46 -13.65 -10.45
C VAL A 164 -1.87 -15.05 -10.28
N SER A 165 -2.59 -16.07 -10.74
CA SER A 165 -2.04 -17.43 -10.80
C SER A 165 -0.97 -17.50 -11.90
N LEU A 166 0.20 -18.01 -11.53
CA LEU A 166 1.32 -18.26 -12.44
C LEU A 166 1.43 -19.76 -12.81
N GLU A 167 0.58 -20.60 -12.21
CA GLU A 167 0.38 -22.00 -12.57
C GLU A 167 -0.39 -22.10 -13.90
N GLY A 168 0.24 -21.66 -14.99
CA GLY A 168 -0.29 -21.88 -16.34
C GLY A 168 -0.11 -23.33 -16.76
N ARG A 169 -1.18 -24.00 -17.18
CA ARG A 169 -1.08 -25.30 -17.90
C ARG A 169 -0.27 -25.09 -19.18
N ILE A 170 0.96 -25.58 -19.20
CA ILE A 170 1.80 -25.57 -20.41
C ILE A 170 1.33 -26.70 -21.32
N TRP A 171 0.52 -26.40 -22.32
CA TRP A 171 0.25 -27.31 -23.42
C TRP A 171 1.40 -27.18 -24.44
N ARG A 172 2.29 -28.18 -24.49
CA ARG A 172 3.30 -28.29 -25.55
C ARG A 172 2.74 -29.17 -26.66
N SER A 173 2.64 -28.67 -27.89
CA SER A 173 2.52 -29.56 -29.05
C SER A 173 3.92 -29.97 -29.49
N SER A 174 4.25 -31.25 -29.40
CA SER A 174 5.36 -31.83 -30.15
C SER A 174 4.93 -32.01 -31.60
N GLY A 175 5.61 -31.32 -32.51
CA GLY A 175 5.65 -31.66 -33.93
C GLY A 175 6.80 -32.63 -34.21
#